data_AF-A0A2S5SZ46-F1
#
_entry.id   AF-A0A2S5SZ46-F1
#
_cell.length_a   1.000
_cell.length_b   1.000
_cell.length_c   1.000
_cell.angle_alpha   90.00
_cell.angle_beta   90.00
_cell.angle_gamma   90.00
#
_symmetry.space_group_name_H-M   'P 1'
#
loop_
_entity.id
_entity.type
_entity.pdbx_description
1 polymer ?
#
loop_
_entity_poly.entity_id
_entity_poly.type
_entity_poly.pdbx_seq_one_letter_code
_entity_poly.pdbx_strand_id
1 'polypeptide(L)'
;MKVVRRIAATIIVLFALSAGFVLWGFWYSSKASTESLVSCVEAELPLRSWICYKALFWVHPRPEELRRLNQQAGAYFIASMESEELARLVLRHYVDAGLDINAVDQRSASGPTALHISVTSNRPQEVRLLLEAGANPSIRNYLGKTPLEHALDVQSRHQSSELSEVIQILEAAQ
;
A
#
# COMPACT_ATOMS: atom_id res chain seq x y z
N MET A 1 17.93 28.74 -41.82
CA MET A 1 17.14 27.54 -42.22
C MET A 1 17.67 26.22 -41.64
N LYS A 2 18.96 25.86 -41.74
CA LYS A 2 19.49 24.57 -41.23
C LYS A 2 19.35 24.39 -39.70
N VAL A 3 19.57 25.46 -38.92
CA VAL A 3 19.44 25.44 -37.44
C VAL A 3 17.99 25.22 -36.99
N VAL A 4 17.03 25.95 -37.59
CA VAL A 4 15.59 25.80 -37.31
C VAL A 4 15.10 24.38 -37.60
N ARG A 5 15.53 23.77 -38.71
CA ARG A 5 15.20 22.37 -39.03
C ARG A 5 15.77 21.37 -38.02
N ARG A 6 16.99 21.61 -37.50
CA ARG A 6 17.59 20.76 -36.45
C ARG A 6 16.82 20.86 -35.14
N ILE A 7 16.46 22.06 -34.71
CA ILE A 7 15.67 22.28 -33.49
C ILE A 7 14.29 21.62 -33.62
N ALA A 8 13.60 21.79 -34.75
CA ALA A 8 12.31 21.15 -34.99
C ALA A 8 12.41 19.61 -34.95
N ALA A 9 13.46 19.03 -35.57
CA ALA A 9 13.69 17.59 -35.52
C ALA A 9 13.95 17.09 -34.09
N THR A 10 14.73 17.81 -33.29
CA THR A 10 14.98 17.46 -31.88
C THR A 10 13.69 17.52 -31.05
N ILE A 11 12.85 18.55 -31.23
CA ILE A 11 11.57 18.66 -30.54
C ILE A 11 10.63 17.50 -30.92
N ILE A 12 10.56 17.14 -32.20
CA ILE A 12 9.75 16.01 -32.67
C ILE A 12 10.22 14.69 -32.04
N VAL A 13 11.54 14.46 -31.96
CA VAL A 13 12.09 13.25 -31.32
C VAL A 13 11.76 13.22 -29.82
N LEU A 14 11.93 14.33 -29.11
CA LEU A 14 11.59 14.41 -27.69
C LEU A 14 10.09 14.18 -27.43
N PHE A 15 9.23 14.73 -28.29
CA PHE A 15 7.78 14.50 -28.22
C PHE A 15 7.39 13.05 -28.54
N ALA A 16 8.03 12.43 -29.53
CA ALA A 16 7.81 11.02 -29.85
C ALA A 16 8.27 10.09 -28.71
N LEU A 17 9.39 10.41 -28.05
CA LEU A 17 9.86 9.66 -26.88
C LEU A 17 8.94 9.82 -25.67
N SER A 18 8.44 11.04 -25.40
CA SER A 18 7.50 11.26 -24.30
C SER A 18 6.15 10.63 -24.57
N ALA A 19 5.61 10.75 -25.79
CA ALA A 19 4.37 10.07 -26.20
C ALA A 19 4.54 8.54 -26.16
N GLY A 20 5.69 8.02 -26.60
CA GLY A 20 6.03 6.60 -26.49
C GLY A 20 6.07 6.12 -25.05
N PHE A 21 6.64 6.90 -24.13
CA PHE A 21 6.65 6.58 -22.70
C PHE A 21 5.25 6.60 -22.08
N VAL A 22 4.40 7.57 -22.44
CA VAL A 22 3.00 7.63 -21.97
C VAL A 22 2.18 6.46 -22.50
N LEU A 23 2.30 6.13 -23.80
CA LEU A 23 1.61 5.00 -24.40
C LEU A 23 2.10 3.66 -23.84
N TRP A 24 3.41 3.53 -23.59
CA TRP A 24 3.97 2.35 -22.94
C TRP A 24 3.50 2.22 -21.50
N GLY A 25 3.47 3.32 -20.74
CA GLY A 25 2.94 3.34 -19.37
C GLY A 25 1.45 2.95 -19.31
N PHE A 26 0.64 3.48 -20.24
CA PHE A 26 -0.77 3.12 -20.36
C PHE A 26 -0.97 1.66 -20.79
N TRP A 27 -0.16 1.18 -21.74
CA TRP A 27 -0.21 -0.22 -22.17
C TRP A 27 0.21 -1.17 -21.05
N TYR A 28 1.29 -0.87 -20.33
CA TYR A 28 1.77 -1.65 -19.20
C TYR A 28 0.73 -1.66 -18.07
N SER A 29 0.15 -0.51 -17.71
CA SER A 29 -0.89 -0.43 -16.68
C SER A 29 -2.17 -1.16 -17.09
N SER A 30 -2.55 -1.13 -18.37
CA SER A 30 -3.72 -1.88 -18.88
C SER A 30 -3.55 -3.40 -18.82
N LYS A 31 -2.32 -3.89 -18.66
CA LYS A 31 -2.00 -5.33 -18.53
C LYS A 31 -1.58 -5.73 -17.13
N ALA A 32 -1.31 -4.78 -16.23
CA ALA A 32 -0.91 -5.08 -14.86
C ALA A 32 -2.13 -5.53 -14.05
N SER A 33 -2.07 -6.71 -13.45
CA SER A 33 -3.09 -7.17 -12.51
C SER A 33 -2.90 -6.48 -11.16
N THR A 34 -3.99 -6.29 -10.41
CA THR A 34 -3.93 -5.81 -9.02
C THR A 34 -2.94 -6.63 -8.18
N GLU A 35 -2.93 -7.95 -8.34
CA GLU A 35 -2.01 -8.85 -7.63
C GLU A 35 -0.55 -8.55 -7.96
N SER A 36 -0.22 -8.30 -9.24
CA SER A 36 1.15 -7.99 -9.65
C SER A 36 1.62 -6.64 -9.09
N LEU A 37 0.72 -5.66 -8.98
CA LEU A 37 1.02 -4.35 -8.43
C LEU A 37 1.16 -4.39 -6.90
N VAL A 38 0.27 -5.12 -6.21
CA VAL A 38 0.37 -5.35 -4.77
C VAL A 38 1.67 -6.08 -4.43
N SER A 39 1.98 -7.16 -5.15
CA SER A 39 3.25 -7.89 -4.96
C SER A 39 4.48 -7.00 -5.22
N CYS A 40 4.40 -6.08 -6.18
CA CYS A 40 5.46 -5.12 -6.44
C CYS A 40 5.62 -4.08 -5.31
N VAL A 41 4.51 -3.68 -4.67
CA VAL A 41 4.51 -2.77 -3.52
C VAL A 41 5.08 -3.42 -2.27
N GLU A 42 4.74 -4.69 -2.04
CA GLU A 42 5.24 -5.45 -0.89
C GLU A 42 6.71 -5.86 -1.05
N ALA A 43 7.19 -6.01 -2.29
CA ALA A 43 8.60 -6.24 -2.58
C ALA A 43 9.37 -4.91 -2.45
N GLU A 44 10.09 -4.72 -1.33
CA GLU A 44 10.92 -3.55 -0.97
C GLU A 44 12.05 -3.22 -1.98
N LEU A 45 11.72 -2.98 -3.25
CA LEU A 45 12.63 -2.66 -4.35
C LEU A 45 12.48 -1.17 -4.70
N PRO A 46 13.38 -0.28 -4.26
CA PRO A 46 13.17 1.18 -4.25
C PRO A 46 12.91 1.81 -5.62
N LEU A 47 13.42 1.24 -6.72
CA LEU A 47 13.18 1.77 -8.07
C LEU A 47 11.90 1.23 -8.74
N ARG A 48 11.34 0.10 -8.27
CA ARG A 48 10.10 -0.48 -8.81
C ARG A 48 8.87 -0.03 -8.04
N SER A 49 9.01 0.19 -6.73
CA SER A 49 7.88 0.48 -5.84
C SER A 49 7.14 1.77 -6.21
N TRP A 50 7.85 2.85 -6.58
CA TRP A 50 7.22 4.13 -6.97
C TRP A 50 6.26 4.03 -8.16
N ILE A 51 6.64 3.27 -9.19
CA ILE A 51 5.80 3.06 -10.38
C ILE A 51 4.56 2.23 -10.00
N CYS A 52 4.74 1.23 -9.15
CA CYS A 52 3.66 0.34 -8.72
C CYS A 52 2.65 1.06 -7.81
N TYR A 53 3.09 1.89 -6.85
CA TYR A 53 2.19 2.69 -6.01
C TYR A 53 1.27 3.61 -6.85
N LYS A 54 1.85 4.28 -7.85
CA LYS A 54 1.07 5.16 -8.73
C LYS A 54 0.13 4.37 -9.62
N ALA A 55 0.55 3.20 -10.10
CA ALA A 55 -0.31 2.35 -10.92
C ALA A 55 -1.53 1.82 -10.14
N LEU A 56 -1.39 1.51 -8.85
CA LEU A 56 -2.51 1.07 -8.00
C LEU A 56 -3.67 2.07 -7.98
N PHE A 57 -3.39 3.38 -8.05
CA PHE A 57 -4.45 4.39 -8.09
C PHE A 57 -5.26 4.36 -9.40
N TRP A 58 -4.62 4.05 -10.53
CA TRP A 58 -5.29 4.08 -11.84
C TRP A 58 -5.98 2.77 -12.21
N VAL A 59 -5.53 1.65 -11.63
CA VAL A 59 -6.11 0.33 -11.89
C VAL A 59 -7.40 0.17 -11.07
N HIS A 60 -8.47 -0.25 -11.74
CA HIS A 60 -9.70 -0.66 -11.08
C HIS A 60 -9.64 -2.17 -10.88
N PRO A 61 -9.57 -2.67 -9.63
CA PRO A 61 -9.42 -4.09 -9.38
C PRO A 61 -10.63 -4.85 -9.92
N ARG A 62 -10.39 -5.92 -10.68
CA ARG A 62 -11.50 -6.79 -11.10
C ARG A 62 -12.05 -7.54 -9.87
N PRO A 63 -13.35 -7.87 -9.82
CA PRO A 63 -13.94 -8.56 -8.66
C PRO A 63 -13.22 -9.86 -8.27
N GLU A 64 -12.67 -10.60 -9.24
CA GLU A 64 -11.88 -11.81 -8.97
C GLU A 64 -10.50 -11.53 -8.36
N GLU A 65 -9.84 -10.45 -8.77
CA GLU A 65 -8.56 -10.04 -8.18
C GLU A 65 -8.77 -9.55 -6.75
N LEU A 66 -9.83 -8.77 -6.51
CA LEU A 66 -10.14 -8.28 -5.18
C LEU A 66 -10.54 -9.42 -4.23
N ARG A 67 -11.32 -10.41 -4.71
CA ARG A 67 -11.62 -11.62 -3.93
C ARG A 67 -10.35 -12.35 -3.51
N ARG A 68 -9.40 -12.55 -4.43
CA ARG A 68 -8.12 -13.21 -4.13
C ARG A 68 -7.27 -12.39 -3.17
N LEU A 69 -7.21 -11.06 -3.36
CA LEU A 69 -6.52 -10.15 -2.46
C LEU A 69 -7.09 -10.24 -1.04
N ASN A 70 -8.41 -10.19 -0.88
CA ASN A 70 -9.09 -10.31 0.41
C ASN A 70 -8.85 -11.69 1.06
N GLN A 71 -8.84 -12.76 0.26
CA GLN A 71 -8.52 -14.10 0.75
C GLN A 71 -7.06 -14.27 1.16
N GLN A 72 -6.16 -13.42 0.67
CA GLN A 72 -4.73 -13.50 0.99
C GLN A 72 -4.36 -12.57 2.13
N ALA A 73 -4.56 -11.26 1.98
CA ALA A 73 -4.02 -10.25 2.91
C ALA A 73 -4.79 -8.93 2.97
N GLY A 74 -5.83 -8.74 2.13
CA GLY A 74 -6.65 -7.53 2.08
C GLY A 74 -5.82 -6.25 2.02
N ALA A 75 -5.98 -5.38 3.02
CA ALA A 75 -5.31 -4.08 3.10
C ALA A 75 -3.83 -4.10 3.53
N TYR A 76 -3.19 -5.28 3.66
CA TYR A 76 -1.79 -5.39 4.10
C TYR A 76 -0.83 -4.44 3.39
N PHE A 77 -0.93 -4.36 2.05
CA PHE A 77 -0.01 -3.59 1.20
C PHE A 77 -0.02 -2.08 1.50
N ILE A 78 -1.08 -1.55 2.13
CA ILE A 78 -1.16 -0.15 2.55
C ILE A 78 -0.08 0.17 3.60
N ALA A 79 0.24 -0.78 4.47
CA ALA A 79 1.28 -0.62 5.48
C ALA A 79 2.72 -0.59 4.90
N SER A 80 2.86 -0.95 3.63
CA SER A 80 4.13 -0.90 2.89
C SER A 80 4.28 0.38 2.05
N MET A 81 3.32 1.32 2.11
CA MET A 81 3.34 2.55 1.31
C MET A 81 4.08 3.67 2.04
N GLU A 82 5.07 4.29 1.41
CA GLU A 82 5.85 5.37 2.04
C GLU A 82 5.10 6.72 2.09
N SER A 83 4.19 6.97 1.15
CA SER A 83 3.47 8.24 1.03
C SER A 83 2.09 8.15 1.68
N GLU A 84 1.88 8.90 2.77
CA GLU A 84 0.59 8.94 3.47
C GLU A 84 -0.57 9.38 2.56
N GLU A 85 -0.36 10.43 1.77
CA GLU A 85 -1.38 10.94 0.85
C GLU A 85 -1.79 9.91 -0.19
N LEU A 86 -0.79 9.23 -0.80
CA LEU A 86 -1.05 8.20 -1.80
C LEU A 86 -1.67 6.95 -1.16
N ALA A 87 -1.22 6.54 0.03
CA ALA A 87 -1.81 5.44 0.78
C ALA A 87 -3.28 5.70 1.07
N ARG A 88 -3.64 6.93 1.48
CA ARG A 88 -5.02 7.34 1.72
C ARG A 88 -5.87 7.30 0.45
N LEU A 89 -5.34 7.76 -0.68
CA LEU A 89 -6.05 7.73 -1.96
C LEU A 89 -6.28 6.28 -2.45
N VAL A 90 -5.25 5.45 -2.39
CA VAL A 90 -5.33 4.04 -2.80
C VAL A 90 -6.24 3.24 -1.88
N LEU A 91 -6.12 3.41 -0.56
CA LEU A 91 -6.99 2.73 0.41
C LEU A 91 -8.46 3.03 0.14
N ARG A 92 -8.84 4.31 -0.01
CA ARG A 92 -10.23 4.67 -0.34
C ARG A 92 -10.72 4.03 -1.62
N HIS A 93 -9.94 4.15 -2.70
CA HIS A 93 -10.28 3.57 -4.00
C HIS A 93 -10.54 2.06 -3.91
N TYR A 94 -9.73 1.34 -3.13
CA TYR A 94 -9.89 -0.10 -2.97
C TYR A 94 -11.01 -0.49 -2.00
N VAL A 95 -11.21 0.25 -0.91
CA VAL A 95 -12.35 0.06 0.01
C VAL A 95 -13.67 0.27 -0.72
N ASP A 96 -13.78 1.32 -1.54
CA ASP A 96 -14.94 1.59 -2.39
C ASP A 96 -15.20 0.44 -3.38
N ALA A 97 -14.14 -0.26 -3.81
CA ALA A 97 -14.24 -1.44 -4.66
C ALA A 97 -14.59 -2.74 -3.91
N GLY A 98 -14.57 -2.75 -2.57
CA GLY A 98 -14.86 -3.93 -1.73
C GLY A 98 -13.64 -4.63 -1.12
N LEU A 99 -12.54 -3.90 -0.92
CA LEU A 99 -11.37 -4.40 -0.20
C LEU A 99 -11.77 -4.73 1.25
N ASP A 100 -11.36 -5.92 1.71
CA ASP A 100 -11.48 -6.30 3.11
C ASP A 100 -10.33 -5.69 3.90
N ILE A 101 -10.60 -4.58 4.58
CA ILE A 101 -9.63 -3.88 5.44
C ILE A 101 -9.21 -4.71 6.66
N ASN A 102 -9.98 -5.73 7.00
CA ASN A 102 -9.85 -6.54 8.21
C ASN A 102 -9.24 -7.92 7.96
N ALA A 103 -8.90 -8.23 6.70
CA ALA A 103 -8.26 -9.50 6.37
C ALA A 103 -6.93 -9.68 7.11
N VAL A 104 -6.71 -10.90 7.59
CA VAL A 104 -5.42 -11.35 8.10
C VAL A 104 -4.59 -11.91 6.95
N ASP A 105 -3.29 -11.66 6.95
CA ASP A 105 -2.39 -12.19 5.92
C ASP A 105 -2.18 -13.71 6.08
N GLN A 106 -2.90 -14.48 5.28
CA GLN A 106 -2.84 -15.94 5.17
C GLN A 106 -1.47 -16.46 4.73
N ARG A 107 -0.64 -15.62 4.13
CA ARG A 107 0.70 -16.00 3.65
C ARG A 107 1.74 -15.95 4.78
N SER A 108 1.42 -15.25 5.88
CA SER A 108 2.30 -15.07 7.02
C SER A 108 1.94 -16.03 8.16
N ALA A 109 2.96 -16.62 8.79
CA ALA A 109 2.78 -17.50 9.95
C ALA A 109 2.16 -16.79 11.16
N SER A 110 2.29 -15.46 11.25
CA SER A 110 1.67 -14.68 12.33
C SER A 110 0.27 -14.17 11.99
N GLY A 111 -0.22 -14.30 10.75
CA GLY A 111 -1.54 -13.83 10.33
C GLY A 111 -1.86 -12.37 10.70
N PRO A 112 -0.97 -11.40 10.44
CA PRO A 112 -1.20 -10.02 10.81
C PRO A 112 -2.30 -9.39 9.92
N THR A 113 -3.11 -8.51 10.50
CA THR A 113 -3.87 -7.52 9.71
C THR A 113 -2.97 -6.34 9.33
N ALA A 114 -3.45 -5.45 8.46
CA ALA A 114 -2.75 -4.20 8.13
C ALA A 114 -2.38 -3.38 9.39
N LEU A 115 -3.28 -3.32 10.39
CA LEU A 115 -3.00 -2.62 11.65
C LEU A 115 -1.82 -3.22 12.42
N HIS A 116 -1.66 -4.55 12.44
CA HIS A 116 -0.52 -5.19 13.12
C HIS A 116 0.83 -4.83 12.47
N ILE A 117 0.85 -4.70 11.14
CA ILE A 117 2.07 -4.34 10.43
C ILE A 117 2.42 -2.88 10.65
N SER A 118 1.46 -1.95 10.55
CA SER A 118 1.71 -0.53 10.84
C SER A 118 2.19 -0.30 12.27
N VAL A 119 1.78 -1.13 13.24
CA VAL A 119 2.36 -1.16 14.60
C VAL A 119 3.82 -1.60 14.58
N THR A 120 4.11 -2.73 13.93
CA THR A 120 5.47 -3.31 13.87
C THR A 120 6.45 -2.36 13.18
N SER A 121 5.97 -1.61 12.19
CA SER A 121 6.75 -0.60 11.46
C SER A 121 6.81 0.76 12.16
N ASN A 122 6.18 0.92 13.33
CA ASN A 122 6.03 2.18 14.08
C ASN A 122 5.56 3.34 13.18
N ARG A 123 4.41 3.16 12.51
CA ARG A 123 3.82 4.15 11.60
C ARG A 123 2.47 4.67 12.14
N PRO A 124 2.48 5.62 13.10
CA PRO A 124 1.27 6.20 13.68
C PRO A 124 0.25 6.70 12.65
N GLN A 125 0.73 7.30 11.55
CA GLN A 125 -0.12 7.87 10.50
C GLN A 125 -0.93 6.79 9.77
N GLU A 126 -0.31 5.63 9.49
CA GLU A 126 -1.01 4.51 8.87
C GLU A 126 -2.01 3.86 9.83
N VAL A 127 -1.66 3.77 11.12
CA VAL A 127 -2.59 3.30 12.16
C VAL A 127 -3.84 4.18 12.17
N ARG A 128 -3.69 5.52 12.18
CA ARG A 128 -4.81 6.45 12.08
C ARG A 128 -5.59 6.26 10.79
N LEU A 129 -4.91 6.20 9.65
CA LEU A 129 -5.55 6.04 8.34
C LEU A 129 -6.41 4.76 8.27
N LEU A 130 -5.88 3.63 8.73
CA LEU A 130 -6.59 2.36 8.72
C LEU A 130 -7.81 2.39 9.67
N LEU A 131 -7.67 2.97 10.86
CA LEU A 131 -8.78 3.15 11.81
C LEU A 131 -9.87 4.08 11.25
N GLU A 132 -9.47 5.22 10.67
CA GLU A 132 -10.39 6.16 9.98
C GLU A 132 -11.15 5.47 8.84
N ALA A 133 -10.53 4.50 8.18
CA ALA A 133 -11.14 3.70 7.12
C ALA A 133 -11.98 2.50 7.63
N GLY A 134 -12.13 2.34 8.96
CA GLY A 134 -12.98 1.30 9.56
C GLY A 134 -12.27 -0.03 9.86
N ALA A 135 -10.94 -0.05 9.94
CA ALA A 135 -10.21 -1.21 10.41
C ALA A 135 -10.58 -1.53 11.88
N ASN A 136 -10.82 -2.80 12.19
CA ASN A 136 -11.20 -3.28 13.50
C ASN A 136 -9.95 -3.54 14.36
N PRO A 137 -9.69 -2.74 15.43
CA PRO A 137 -8.52 -2.89 16.28
C PRO A 137 -8.62 -4.09 17.25
N SER A 138 -9.72 -4.84 17.25
CA SER A 138 -9.90 -6.02 18.12
C SER A 138 -9.57 -7.34 17.43
N ILE A 139 -9.23 -7.35 16.13
CA ILE A 139 -8.90 -8.58 15.41
C ILE A 139 -7.61 -9.15 15.96
N ARG A 140 -7.63 -10.44 16.28
CA ARG A 140 -6.45 -11.18 16.73
C ARG A 140 -5.73 -11.80 15.54
N ASN A 141 -4.41 -11.65 15.50
CA ASN A 141 -3.55 -12.37 14.58
C ASN A 141 -3.42 -13.86 14.99
N TYR A 142 -2.64 -14.66 14.25
CA TYR A 142 -2.46 -16.10 14.55
C TYR A 142 -1.65 -16.39 15.82
N LEU A 143 -0.97 -15.38 16.35
CA LEU A 143 -0.36 -15.43 17.67
C LEU A 143 -1.37 -15.14 18.79
N GLY A 144 -2.64 -14.92 18.43
CA GLY A 144 -3.72 -14.62 19.34
C GLY A 144 -3.67 -13.21 19.90
N LYS A 145 -2.93 -12.27 19.28
CA LYS A 145 -2.76 -10.89 19.78
C LYS A 145 -3.57 -9.90 18.97
N THR A 146 -4.16 -8.89 19.60
CA THR A 146 -4.66 -7.69 18.93
C THR A 146 -3.49 -6.76 18.54
N PRO A 147 -3.70 -5.75 17.66
CA PRO A 147 -2.67 -4.75 17.37
C PRO A 147 -2.12 -4.07 18.62
N LEU A 148 -2.96 -3.75 19.62
CA LEU A 148 -2.49 -3.13 20.87
C LEU A 148 -1.67 -4.09 21.71
N GLU A 149 -2.16 -5.33 21.90
CA GLU A 149 -1.42 -6.35 22.65
C GLU A 149 -0.08 -6.69 21.98
N HIS A 150 -0.03 -6.64 20.65
CA HIS A 150 1.20 -6.78 19.87
C HIS A 150 2.14 -5.59 20.10
N ALA A 151 1.64 -4.36 20.09
CA ALA A 151 2.44 -3.16 20.37
C ALA A 151 3.08 -3.22 21.76
N LEU A 152 2.32 -3.58 22.79
CA LEU A 152 2.79 -3.69 24.18
C LEU A 152 3.84 -4.79 24.34
N ASP A 153 3.65 -5.94 23.69
CA ASP A 153 4.64 -7.02 23.69
C ASP A 153 5.95 -6.61 23.01
N VAL A 154 5.88 -5.95 21.85
CA VAL A 154 7.07 -5.43 21.15
C VAL A 154 7.79 -4.40 22.05
N GLN A 155 7.06 -3.46 22.64
CA GLN A 155 7.61 -2.45 23.55
C GLN A 155 8.35 -3.10 24.73
N SER A 156 7.75 -4.12 25.34
CA SER A 156 8.33 -4.82 26.49
C SER A 156 9.65 -5.55 26.16
N ARG A 157 9.77 -6.09 24.94
CA ARG A 157 10.96 -6.83 24.49
C ARG A 157 12.13 -5.91 24.16
N HIS A 158 11.86 -4.74 23.60
CA HIS A 158 12.89 -3.80 23.17
C HIS A 158 13.25 -2.76 24.24
N GLN A 159 12.51 -2.68 25.35
CA GLN A 159 12.65 -1.63 26.38
C GLN A 159 12.67 -0.20 25.79
N SER A 160 12.07 0.01 24.60
CA SER A 160 12.07 1.29 23.91
C SER A 160 10.73 2.00 24.08
N SER A 161 10.73 3.32 24.26
CA SER A 161 9.50 4.12 24.33
C SER A 161 8.95 4.47 22.93
N GLU A 162 9.47 3.86 21.87
CA GLU A 162 9.25 4.27 20.49
C GLU A 162 7.80 4.09 20.01
N LEU A 163 7.07 3.12 20.59
CA LEU A 163 5.68 2.82 20.24
C LEU A 163 4.65 3.66 21.03
N SER A 164 5.07 4.63 21.83
CA SER A 164 4.16 5.35 22.74
C SER A 164 3.00 6.02 22.00
N GLU A 165 3.26 6.64 20.84
CA GLU A 165 2.19 7.27 20.04
C GLU A 165 1.24 6.22 19.46
N VAL A 166 1.77 5.14 18.88
CA VAL A 166 0.97 4.04 18.33
C VAL A 166 0.05 3.42 19.38
N ILE A 167 0.58 3.19 20.59
CA ILE A 167 -0.17 2.66 21.72
C ILE A 167 -1.32 3.59 22.09
N GLN A 168 -1.05 4.90 22.23
CA GLN A 168 -2.09 5.90 22.54
C GLN A 168 -3.20 5.94 21.48
N ILE A 169 -2.84 5.84 20.19
CA ILE A 169 -3.83 5.81 19.10
C ILE A 169 -4.73 4.57 19.23
N LEU A 170 -4.15 3.41 19.48
CA LEU A 170 -4.90 2.16 19.59
C LEU A 170 -5.75 2.08 20.86
N GLU A 171 -5.26 2.62 21.99
CA GLU A 171 -6.05 2.74 23.23
C GLU A 171 -7.27 3.63 23.04
N ALA A 172 -7.13 4.74 22.30
CA ALA A 172 -8.24 5.63 21.99
C ALA A 172 -9.28 5.02 21.02
N ALA A 173 -8.94 3.90 20.36
CA ALA A 173 -9.78 3.23 19.38
C ALA A 173 -10.53 2.00 19.93
N GLN A 174 -10.41 1.71 21.23
CA GLN A 174 -11.09 0.59 21.91
C GLN A 174 -12.50 0.94 22.39
#